data_AF-A0A6T7KC02-F1
#
_entry.id   AF-A0A6T7KC02-F1
#
_cell.length_a   1.000
_cell.length_b   1.000
_cell.length_c   1.000
_cell.angle_alpha   90.00
_cell.angle_beta   90.00
_cell.angle_gamma   90.00
#
_symmetry.space_group_name_H-M   'P 1'
#
loop_
_entity.id
_entity.type
_entity.pdbx_description
1 polymer ?
#
loop_
_entity_poly.entity_id
_entity_poly.type
_entity_poly.pdbx_seq_one_letter_code
_entity_poly.pdbx_strand_id
1 'polypeptide(L)'
;EAFIVIHHCHAAAAARKEAPSHLLMFEAHFGFVEVATAVLPGLQRLEQVYKAAGVDCPLVSVTRIREPLAYYLSFFKWGVGFRQKKEPRQFGHNFTQWASRVPNLQSAIMVKGMMAMPAEYNGGFSKAARKVGSRAGVTFEQVEGMLDQFSLVGTVERFDETLLLTADLAGLPLLRYKRNTPKNKGGFKDSKTDICPDMEACRQHIRRVAPIDYQMYDKYATLFESRLQALGSDFARRVVELKSEIAAAQPLWLRAPRKQTICRYHPETSVSVPDLQLENLRCPVHVRPSLCQSVYARRLFECPWQYVPNSSLSDHLGCWRPSSGFNR
;
A
#
# COMPACT_ATOMS: atom_id res chain seq x y z
N GLU A 1 1.04 -3.89 -3.22
CA GLU A 1 0.84 -3.23 -1.92
C GLU A 1 0.13 -1.90 -2.12
N ALA A 2 -0.19 -1.22 -1.03
CA ALA A 2 -0.92 0.04 -1.01
C ALA A 2 0.01 1.16 -0.53
N PHE A 3 0.26 2.10 -1.43
CA PHE A 3 0.89 3.38 -1.21
C PHE A 3 -0.06 4.28 -0.42
N ILE A 4 0.35 4.86 0.70
CA ILE A 4 -0.46 5.87 1.40
C ILE A 4 0.30 7.19 1.36
N VAL A 5 -0.28 8.19 0.69
CA VAL A 5 0.12 9.60 0.89
C VAL A 5 -0.90 10.26 1.76
N ILE A 6 -0.42 10.90 2.82
CA ILE A 6 -1.24 11.73 3.69
C ILE A 6 -0.80 13.18 3.52
N HIS A 7 -1.79 14.03 3.29
CA HIS A 7 -1.66 15.47 3.23
C HIS A 7 -2.58 16.07 4.29
N HIS A 8 -1.99 16.73 5.29
CA HIS A 8 -2.70 17.34 6.41
C HIS A 8 -2.38 18.83 6.48
N CYS A 9 -3.34 19.69 6.16
CA CYS A 9 -3.15 21.14 6.22
C CYS A 9 -4.02 21.71 7.35
N HIS A 10 -3.40 22.03 8.50
CA HIS A 10 -3.79 23.10 9.44
C HIS A 10 -3.01 22.98 10.75
N ALA A 11 -2.00 23.83 10.97
CA ALA A 11 -1.34 23.98 12.28
C ALA A 11 -2.33 24.28 13.43
N ALA A 12 -3.46 24.93 13.13
CA ALA A 12 -4.48 25.30 14.11
C ALA A 12 -5.34 24.12 14.61
N ALA A 13 -5.54 23.06 13.82
CA ALA A 13 -6.41 21.94 14.20
C ALA A 13 -5.71 20.99 15.18
N ALA A 14 -4.43 20.69 14.93
CA ALA A 14 -3.60 19.88 15.82
C ALA A 14 -3.46 20.53 17.22
N ALA A 15 -3.23 21.84 17.29
CA ALA A 15 -3.16 22.59 18.54
C ALA A 15 -4.48 22.55 19.34
N ARG A 16 -5.63 22.44 18.65
CA ARG A 16 -6.97 22.38 19.26
C ARG A 16 -7.49 20.96 19.51
N LYS A 17 -6.71 19.92 19.19
CA LYS A 17 -7.17 18.51 19.18
C LYS A 17 -8.45 18.29 18.34
N GLU A 18 -8.62 19.09 17.30
CA GLU A 18 -9.75 19.02 16.38
C GLU A 18 -9.40 18.15 15.16
N ALA A 19 -10.40 17.49 14.58
CA ALA A 19 -10.21 16.83 13.28
C ALA A 19 -9.92 17.88 12.20
N PRO A 20 -8.97 17.64 11.28
CA PRO A 20 -8.68 18.57 10.20
C PRO A 20 -9.93 18.86 9.37
N SER A 21 -10.08 20.10 8.93
CA SER A 21 -11.11 20.47 7.96
C SER A 21 -10.86 19.84 6.59
N HIS A 22 -9.59 19.52 6.27
CA HIS A 22 -9.19 18.90 5.02
C HIS A 22 -8.08 17.88 5.28
N LEU A 23 -8.44 16.61 5.07
CA LEU A 23 -7.52 15.49 4.99
C LEU A 23 -7.64 14.93 3.59
N LEU A 24 -6.50 14.76 2.93
CA LEU A 24 -6.44 14.09 1.65
C LEU A 24 -5.50 12.91 1.79
N MET A 25 -6.03 11.73 1.55
CA MET A 25 -5.19 10.55 1.48
C MET A 25 -5.50 9.62 0.33
N PHE A 26 -4.42 9.11 -0.23
CA PHE A 26 -4.40 8.33 -1.45
C PHE A 26 -3.89 6.95 -1.13
N GLU A 27 -4.75 5.96 -1.32
CA GLU A 27 -4.30 4.60 -1.53
C GLU A 27 -4.03 4.42 -3.02
N ALA A 28 -2.83 3.98 -3.38
CA ALA A 28 -2.54 3.71 -4.78
C ALA A 28 -1.77 2.41 -4.99
N HIS A 29 -2.07 1.78 -6.11
CA HIS A 29 -1.44 0.57 -6.59
C HIS A 29 -0.73 0.91 -7.89
N PHE A 30 0.57 1.15 -7.80
CA PHE A 30 1.39 1.56 -8.92
C PHE A 30 2.55 0.57 -9.12
N GLY A 31 3.07 0.49 -10.34
CA GLY A 31 4.43 0.03 -10.55
C GLY A 31 5.45 1.13 -10.27
N PHE A 32 6.68 0.77 -9.94
CA PHE A 32 7.76 1.76 -9.72
C PHE A 32 8.01 2.70 -10.88
N VAL A 33 7.82 2.30 -12.14
CA VAL A 33 8.02 3.24 -13.25
C VAL A 33 7.08 4.43 -13.06
N GLU A 34 5.82 4.18 -12.73
CA GLU A 34 4.85 5.23 -12.42
C GLU A 34 5.19 5.97 -11.11
N VAL A 35 5.55 5.22 -10.04
CA VAL A 35 5.84 5.81 -8.73
C VAL A 35 7.11 6.66 -8.73
N ALA A 36 8.25 6.06 -9.09
CA ALA A 36 9.56 6.66 -8.92
C ALA A 36 9.87 7.72 -9.99
N THR A 37 9.32 7.63 -11.19
CA THR A 37 9.62 8.64 -12.23
C THR A 37 8.69 9.85 -12.18
N ALA A 38 7.49 9.69 -11.60
CA ALA A 38 6.47 10.73 -11.67
C ALA A 38 5.86 11.09 -10.32
N VAL A 39 5.37 10.12 -9.56
CA VAL A 39 4.61 10.40 -8.34
C VAL A 39 5.53 10.89 -7.22
N LEU A 40 6.58 10.14 -6.87
CA LEU A 40 7.51 10.51 -5.79
C LEU A 40 8.26 11.82 -6.09
N PRO A 41 8.86 12.05 -7.28
CA PRO A 41 9.45 13.34 -7.59
C PRO A 41 8.43 14.48 -7.63
N GLY A 42 7.17 14.19 -7.97
CA GLY A 42 6.07 15.16 -7.92
C GLY A 42 5.71 15.55 -6.49
N LEU A 43 5.65 14.58 -5.58
CA LEU A 43 5.39 14.79 -4.16
C LEU A 43 6.52 15.54 -3.46
N GLN A 44 7.77 15.18 -3.74
CA GLN A 44 8.93 15.92 -3.22
C GLN A 44 8.93 17.38 -3.68
N ARG A 45 8.61 17.62 -4.96
CA ARG A 45 8.46 19.00 -5.48
C ARG A 45 7.30 19.73 -4.83
N LEU A 46 6.19 19.04 -4.58
CA LEU A 46 5.04 19.63 -3.89
C LEU A 46 5.39 20.00 -2.44
N GLU A 47 6.13 19.14 -1.74
CA GLU A 47 6.63 19.39 -0.38
C GLU A 47 7.51 20.63 -0.32
N GLN A 48 8.44 20.77 -1.27
CA GLN A 48 9.30 21.95 -1.40
C GLN A 48 8.48 23.22 -1.63
N VAL A 49 7.44 23.15 -2.47
CA VAL A 49 6.54 24.28 -2.72
C VAL A 49 5.75 24.66 -1.46
N TYR A 50 5.29 23.70 -0.67
CA TYR A 50 4.59 23.98 0.60
C TYR A 50 5.52 24.64 1.61
N LYS A 51 6.72 24.09 1.78
CA LYS A 51 7.75 24.66 2.64
C LYS A 51 8.09 26.10 2.24
N ALA A 52 8.31 26.35 0.94
CA ALA A 52 8.62 27.68 0.43
C ALA A 52 7.47 28.68 0.61
N ALA A 53 6.22 28.21 0.59
CA ALA A 53 5.03 29.02 0.81
C ALA A 53 4.68 29.21 2.30
N GLY A 54 5.49 28.70 3.24
CA GLY A 54 5.19 28.75 4.67
C GLY A 54 3.97 27.91 5.07
N VAL A 55 3.60 26.93 4.25
CA VAL A 55 2.48 26.03 4.51
C VAL A 55 2.97 24.88 5.40
N ASP A 56 2.54 24.90 6.65
CA ASP A 56 2.80 23.83 7.63
C ASP A 56 1.84 22.65 7.38
N CYS A 57 2.19 21.83 6.38
CA CYS A 57 1.38 20.73 5.90
C CYS A 57 2.28 19.56 5.50
N PRO A 58 2.56 18.61 6.41
CA PRO A 58 3.47 17.51 6.11
C PRO A 58 2.90 16.62 5.01
N LEU A 59 3.77 16.29 4.05
CA LEU A 59 3.52 15.25 3.06
C LEU A 59 4.24 13.98 3.51
N VAL A 60 3.48 12.97 3.90
CA VAL A 60 4.03 11.70 4.36
C VAL A 60 3.75 10.62 3.32
N SER A 61 4.80 10.04 2.76
CA SER A 61 4.72 8.90 1.86
C SER A 61 5.05 7.61 2.61
N VAL A 62 4.15 6.64 2.56
CA VAL A 62 4.30 5.36 3.25
C VAL A 62 4.10 4.20 2.30
N THR A 63 4.98 3.21 2.43
CA THR A 63 4.81 1.88 1.83
C THR A 63 5.03 0.80 2.88
N ARG A 64 4.67 -0.43 2.52
CA ARG A 64 4.82 -1.60 3.38
C ARG A 64 5.41 -2.75 2.59
N ILE A 65 6.23 -3.54 3.25
CA ILE A 65 6.74 -4.82 2.75
C ILE A 65 6.28 -5.95 3.68
N ARG A 66 6.35 -7.19 3.21
CA ARG A 66 5.99 -8.37 3.99
C ARG A 66 7.12 -9.38 3.99
N GLU A 67 7.15 -10.25 5.00
CA GLU A 67 8.07 -11.39 5.01
C GLU A 67 7.92 -12.20 3.71
N PRO A 68 9.02 -12.56 3.02
CA PRO A 68 8.96 -13.11 1.67
C PRO A 68 8.06 -14.35 1.52
N LEU A 69 8.18 -15.36 2.41
CA LEU A 69 7.31 -16.55 2.32
C LEU A 69 5.83 -16.18 2.55
N ALA A 70 5.55 -15.33 3.53
CA ALA A 70 4.19 -14.85 3.81
C ALA A 70 3.61 -14.06 2.63
N TYR A 71 4.42 -13.30 1.90
CA TYR A 71 4.03 -12.63 0.66
C TYR A 71 3.66 -13.63 -0.43
N TYR A 72 4.55 -14.58 -0.74
CA TYR A 72 4.32 -15.59 -1.77
C TYR A 72 3.07 -16.44 -1.48
N LEU A 73 2.90 -16.92 -0.25
CA LEU A 73 1.71 -17.68 0.13
C LEU A 73 0.42 -16.87 0.01
N SER A 74 0.48 -15.57 0.36
CA SER A 74 -0.66 -14.67 0.19
C SER A 74 -0.98 -14.47 -1.29
N PHE A 75 0.00 -14.13 -2.11
CA PHE A 75 -0.18 -13.93 -3.55
C PHE A 75 -0.73 -15.20 -4.21
N PHE A 76 -0.13 -16.35 -3.88
CA PHE A 76 -0.55 -17.64 -4.40
C PHE A 76 -2.00 -17.94 -4.05
N LYS A 77 -2.37 -17.78 -2.78
CA LYS A 77 -3.73 -18.01 -2.30
C LYS A 77 -4.74 -17.11 -3.01
N TRP A 78 -4.39 -15.85 -3.26
CA TRP A 78 -5.30 -14.88 -3.87
C TRP A 78 -5.46 -15.05 -5.38
N GLY A 79 -4.34 -15.15 -6.12
CA GLY A 79 -4.36 -15.07 -7.58
C GLY A 79 -4.07 -16.39 -8.31
N VAL A 80 -3.39 -17.34 -7.68
CA VAL A 80 -2.73 -18.44 -8.42
C VAL A 80 -3.30 -19.81 -8.12
N GLY A 81 -3.54 -20.17 -6.86
CA GLY A 81 -3.80 -21.57 -6.48
C GLY A 81 -4.99 -22.19 -7.21
N PHE A 82 -6.06 -21.43 -7.42
CA PHE A 82 -7.22 -21.89 -8.18
C PHE A 82 -6.93 -22.07 -9.68
N ARG A 83 -6.00 -21.30 -10.25
CA ARG A 83 -5.55 -21.42 -11.65
C ARG A 83 -4.60 -22.61 -11.78
N GLN A 84 -3.68 -22.78 -10.84
CA GLN A 84 -2.79 -23.94 -10.80
C GLN A 84 -3.57 -25.25 -10.76
N LYS A 85 -4.66 -25.30 -9.99
CA LYS A 85 -5.56 -26.48 -9.96
C LYS A 85 -6.19 -26.78 -11.33
N LYS A 86 -6.52 -25.75 -12.12
CA LYS A 86 -7.10 -25.90 -13.46
C LYS A 86 -6.04 -26.21 -14.53
N GLU A 87 -4.86 -25.62 -14.41
CA GLU A 87 -3.82 -25.62 -15.44
C GLU A 87 -2.43 -25.97 -14.85
N PRO A 88 -2.25 -27.17 -14.28
CA PRO A 88 -1.00 -27.53 -13.57
C PRO A 88 0.24 -27.55 -14.48
N ARG A 89 0.08 -27.77 -15.79
CA ARG A 89 1.21 -27.70 -16.74
C ARG A 89 1.77 -26.27 -16.84
N GLN A 90 0.90 -25.27 -16.85
CA GLN A 90 1.25 -23.86 -16.98
C GLN A 90 1.82 -23.28 -15.69
N PHE A 91 1.24 -23.64 -14.55
CA PHE A 91 1.61 -23.08 -13.24
C PHE A 91 2.59 -23.96 -12.44
N GLY A 92 2.88 -25.17 -12.89
CA GLY A 92 3.56 -26.18 -12.06
C GLY A 92 2.55 -26.98 -11.23
N HIS A 93 3.00 -28.10 -10.66
CA HIS A 93 2.14 -29.03 -9.94
C HIS A 93 1.93 -28.68 -8.46
N ASN A 94 2.72 -27.77 -7.91
CA ASN A 94 2.66 -27.35 -6.52
C ASN A 94 3.19 -25.93 -6.34
N PHE A 95 3.10 -25.42 -5.10
CA PHE A 95 3.54 -24.07 -4.75
C PHE A 95 5.00 -23.79 -5.08
N THR A 96 5.94 -24.69 -4.75
CA THR A 96 7.37 -24.45 -4.96
C THR A 96 7.75 -24.45 -6.44
N GLN A 97 7.11 -25.30 -7.25
CA GLN A 97 7.27 -25.28 -8.71
C GLN A 97 6.78 -23.98 -9.34
N TRP A 98 5.67 -23.42 -8.84
CA TRP A 98 5.22 -22.09 -9.26
C TRP A 98 6.20 -21.00 -8.81
N ALA A 99 6.58 -20.98 -7.52
CA ALA A 99 7.46 -19.98 -6.94
C ALA A 99 8.82 -19.91 -7.67
N SER A 100 9.37 -21.05 -8.09
CA SER A 100 10.59 -21.14 -8.91
C SER A 100 10.48 -20.45 -10.28
N ARG A 101 9.26 -20.25 -10.80
CA ARG A 101 9.00 -19.56 -12.08
C ARG A 101 8.82 -18.05 -11.92
N VAL A 102 8.71 -17.57 -10.68
CA VAL A 102 8.50 -16.15 -10.32
C VAL A 102 9.50 -15.70 -9.24
N PRO A 103 10.81 -15.73 -9.53
CA PRO A 103 11.83 -15.32 -8.56
C PRO A 103 11.68 -13.84 -8.16
N ASN A 104 11.97 -13.51 -6.90
CA ASN A 104 11.90 -12.14 -6.37
C ASN A 104 10.54 -11.45 -6.62
N LEU A 105 9.43 -12.15 -6.36
CA LEU A 105 8.09 -11.70 -6.74
C LEU A 105 7.71 -10.36 -6.11
N GLN A 106 8.00 -10.16 -4.82
CA GLN A 106 7.59 -8.95 -4.10
C GLN A 106 8.32 -7.72 -4.68
N SER A 107 9.65 -7.77 -4.74
CA SER A 107 10.46 -6.69 -5.32
C SER A 107 10.21 -6.51 -6.82
N ALA A 108 9.95 -7.60 -7.56
CA ALA A 108 9.56 -7.53 -8.97
C ALA A 108 8.26 -6.74 -9.16
N ILE A 109 7.23 -7.01 -8.36
CA ILE A 109 5.95 -6.29 -8.43
C ILE A 109 6.13 -4.84 -7.98
N MET A 110 6.90 -4.60 -6.92
CA MET A 110 7.16 -3.24 -6.43
C MET A 110 7.88 -2.39 -7.48
N VAL A 111 8.94 -2.93 -8.10
CA VAL A 111 9.74 -2.21 -9.11
C VAL A 111 9.12 -2.27 -10.51
N LYS A 112 8.20 -3.19 -10.77
CA LYS A 112 7.52 -3.33 -12.06
C LYS A 112 6.11 -3.86 -11.81
N GLY A 113 5.15 -2.98 -11.54
CA GLY A 113 3.78 -3.35 -11.15
C GLY A 113 3.13 -4.39 -12.08
N MET A 114 3.41 -4.27 -13.39
CA MET A 114 2.94 -5.21 -14.41
C MET A 114 3.48 -6.64 -14.26
N MET A 115 4.44 -6.91 -13.39
CA MET A 115 4.95 -8.26 -13.10
C MET A 115 3.95 -9.12 -12.30
N ALA A 116 2.93 -8.52 -11.68
CA ALA A 116 1.86 -9.28 -11.06
C ALA A 116 1.07 -10.11 -12.10
N MET A 117 0.83 -9.53 -13.28
CA MET A 117 0.07 -10.17 -14.36
C MET A 117 0.68 -11.49 -14.86
N PRO A 118 1.95 -11.57 -15.30
CA PRO A 118 2.54 -12.83 -15.74
C PRO A 118 2.67 -13.85 -14.59
N ALA A 119 2.88 -13.41 -13.35
CA ALA A 119 2.90 -14.32 -12.20
C ALA A 119 1.53 -14.96 -11.95
N GLU A 120 0.46 -14.17 -12.06
CA GLU A 120 -0.91 -14.60 -11.80
C GLU A 120 -1.53 -15.35 -12.99
N TYR A 121 -1.41 -14.85 -14.21
CA TYR A 121 -2.15 -15.35 -15.36
C TYR A 121 -1.34 -16.31 -16.24
N ASN A 122 -0.03 -16.16 -16.31
CA ASN A 122 0.83 -16.97 -17.20
C ASN A 122 1.59 -18.08 -16.45
N GLY A 123 1.45 -18.16 -15.13
CA GLY A 123 2.13 -19.15 -14.29
C GLY A 123 3.64 -19.00 -14.19
N GLY A 124 4.16 -17.83 -14.56
CA GLY A 124 5.59 -17.56 -14.53
C GLY A 124 5.99 -16.33 -15.32
N PHE A 125 7.18 -15.81 -15.02
CA PHE A 125 7.80 -14.80 -15.87
C PHE A 125 8.23 -15.42 -17.20
N SER A 126 8.18 -14.66 -18.29
CA SER A 126 8.58 -15.18 -19.62
C SER A 126 10.04 -15.67 -19.60
N LYS A 127 10.41 -16.58 -20.51
CA LYS A 127 11.82 -17.03 -20.63
C LYS A 127 12.77 -15.85 -20.89
N ALA A 128 12.32 -14.82 -21.60
CA ALA A 128 13.07 -13.57 -21.78
C ALA A 128 13.22 -12.81 -20.46
N ALA A 129 12.15 -12.65 -19.68
CA ALA A 129 12.22 -12.04 -18.35
C ALA A 129 13.13 -12.84 -17.37
N ARG A 130 13.22 -14.17 -17.54
CA ARG A 130 14.10 -15.05 -16.74
C ARG A 130 15.56 -15.07 -17.19
N LYS A 131 15.84 -15.12 -18.50
CA LYS A 131 17.22 -15.17 -19.05
C LYS A 131 17.94 -13.83 -18.92
N VAL A 132 17.21 -12.73 -18.89
CA VAL A 132 17.78 -11.38 -18.79
C VAL A 132 17.93 -10.99 -17.30
N GLY A 133 18.51 -11.90 -16.51
CA GLY A 133 18.85 -11.71 -15.10
C GLY A 133 19.86 -10.57 -14.83
N SER A 134 20.30 -9.84 -15.85
CA SER A 134 21.16 -8.65 -15.73
C SER A 134 20.62 -7.37 -16.41
N ARG A 135 19.54 -7.43 -17.21
CA ARG A 135 18.94 -6.24 -17.86
C ARG A 135 17.40 -6.13 -17.73
N ALA A 136 16.70 -7.20 -17.32
CA ALA A 136 15.27 -7.21 -17.05
C ALA A 136 14.92 -7.69 -15.62
N GLY A 137 15.88 -8.28 -14.91
CA GLY A 137 15.78 -8.48 -13.46
C GLY A 137 15.64 -7.16 -12.72
N VAL A 138 14.97 -7.18 -11.57
CA VAL A 138 15.04 -6.11 -10.58
C VAL A 138 16.34 -6.31 -9.81
N THR A 139 17.12 -5.26 -9.60
CA THR A 139 18.31 -5.33 -8.74
C THR A 139 17.99 -4.80 -7.34
N PHE A 140 18.81 -5.15 -6.35
CA PHE A 140 18.61 -4.65 -5.00
C PHE A 140 18.75 -3.13 -4.93
N GLU A 141 19.66 -2.54 -5.70
CA GLU A 141 19.89 -1.09 -5.77
C GLU A 141 18.67 -0.34 -6.32
N GLN A 142 17.93 -0.95 -7.25
CA GLN A 142 16.67 -0.37 -7.76
C GLN A 142 15.58 -0.36 -6.69
N VAL A 143 15.47 -1.46 -5.93
CA VAL A 143 14.51 -1.59 -4.83
C VAL A 143 14.85 -0.60 -3.73
N GLU A 144 16.13 -0.55 -3.35
CA GLU A 144 16.66 0.34 -2.33
C GLU A 144 16.44 1.80 -2.71
N GLY A 145 16.88 2.21 -3.91
CA GLY A 145 16.69 3.57 -4.40
C GLY A 145 15.23 3.99 -4.51
N MET A 146 14.30 3.06 -4.70
CA MET A 146 12.86 3.34 -4.60
C MET A 146 12.42 3.51 -3.14
N LEU A 147 12.74 2.55 -2.29
CA LEU A 147 12.24 2.48 -0.92
C LEU A 147 12.80 3.59 -0.03
N ASP A 148 14.02 4.05 -0.29
CA ASP A 148 14.65 5.16 0.44
C ASP A 148 14.00 6.53 0.15
N GLN A 149 13.13 6.62 -0.86
CA GLN A 149 12.35 7.84 -1.14
C GLN A 149 11.08 7.96 -0.28
N PHE A 150 10.73 6.93 0.48
CA PHE A 150 9.54 6.94 1.34
C PHE A 150 9.87 7.55 2.72
N SER A 151 8.94 8.33 3.27
CA SER A 151 9.02 8.81 4.66
C SER A 151 8.99 7.64 5.66
N LEU A 152 8.31 6.56 5.29
CA LEU A 152 8.22 5.33 6.08
C LEU A 152 8.08 4.08 5.20
N VAL A 153 8.94 3.10 5.45
CA VAL A 153 8.78 1.72 4.97
C VAL A 153 8.45 0.84 6.18
N GLY A 154 7.18 0.49 6.33
CA GLY A 154 6.70 -0.38 7.40
C GLY A 154 6.66 -1.85 7.00
N THR A 155 6.32 -2.72 7.94
CA THR A 155 6.03 -4.14 7.66
C THR A 155 4.54 -4.43 7.80
N VAL A 156 4.02 -5.40 7.02
CA VAL A 156 2.61 -5.81 7.14
C VAL A 156 2.34 -6.45 8.51
N GLU A 157 3.33 -7.11 9.08
CA GLU A 157 3.31 -7.74 10.39
C GLU A 157 3.15 -6.71 11.53
N ARG A 158 3.65 -5.48 11.32
CA ARG A 158 3.55 -4.36 12.26
C ARG A 158 2.65 -3.25 11.71
N PHE A 159 1.47 -3.64 11.22
CA PHE A 159 0.56 -2.73 10.55
C PHE A 159 0.05 -1.61 11.47
N ASP A 160 -0.31 -1.92 12.71
CA ASP A 160 -0.81 -0.93 13.68
C ASP A 160 0.28 0.11 14.01
N GLU A 161 1.51 -0.36 14.21
CA GLU A 161 2.69 0.47 14.46
C GLU A 161 3.00 1.37 13.25
N THR A 162 2.92 0.80 12.04
CA THR A 162 3.10 1.57 10.81
C THR A 162 2.07 2.69 10.71
N LEU A 163 0.79 2.40 10.94
CA LEU A 163 -0.28 3.41 10.88
C LEU A 163 -0.12 4.48 11.96
N LEU A 164 0.20 4.10 13.19
CA LEU A 164 0.38 5.06 14.28
C LEU A 164 1.55 6.00 13.99
N LEU A 165 2.69 5.47 13.55
CA LEU A 165 3.85 6.27 13.18
C LEU A 165 3.55 7.17 11.97
N THR A 166 2.75 6.68 11.03
CA THR A 166 2.28 7.48 9.90
C THR A 166 1.39 8.64 10.38
N ALA A 167 0.51 8.40 11.36
CA ALA A 167 -0.31 9.44 11.98
C ALA A 167 0.56 10.51 12.65
N ASP A 168 1.56 10.09 13.43
CA ASP A 168 2.49 10.99 14.11
C ASP A 168 3.25 11.88 13.12
N LEU A 169 3.77 11.28 12.05
CA LEU A 169 4.46 12.02 10.99
C LEU A 169 3.56 13.02 10.27
N ALA A 170 2.27 12.70 10.13
CA ALA A 170 1.30 13.54 9.46
C ALA A 170 0.60 14.53 10.41
N GLY A 171 0.90 14.52 11.70
CA GLY A 171 0.21 15.33 12.71
C GLY A 171 -1.25 14.95 12.92
N LEU A 172 -1.63 13.69 12.65
CA LEU A 172 -3.00 13.22 12.80
C LEU A 172 -3.29 12.78 14.25
N PRO A 173 -4.35 13.32 14.89
CA PRO A 173 -4.60 13.10 16.31
C PRO A 173 -5.05 11.67 16.68
N LEU A 174 -5.71 10.95 15.76
CA LEU A 174 -6.14 9.56 15.99
C LEU A 174 -6.53 8.88 14.66
N LEU A 175 -6.07 7.65 14.43
CA LEU A 175 -6.49 6.82 13.30
C LEU A 175 -7.28 5.61 13.80
N ARG A 176 -8.60 5.58 13.55
CA ARG A 176 -9.43 4.38 13.74
C ARG A 176 -9.74 3.75 12.41
N TYR A 177 -9.49 2.47 12.25
CA TYR A 177 -9.73 1.78 10.98
C TYR A 177 -10.52 0.47 11.16
N LYS A 178 -11.24 0.10 10.11
CA LYS A 178 -11.93 -1.18 10.03
C LYS A 178 -10.97 -2.29 9.62
N ARG A 179 -10.89 -3.35 10.43
CA ARG A 179 -10.17 -4.58 10.05
C ARG A 179 -11.04 -5.37 9.10
N ASN A 180 -10.77 -5.25 7.82
CA ASN A 180 -11.39 -6.11 6.81
C ASN A 180 -10.62 -7.42 6.76
N THR A 181 -11.16 -8.47 7.35
CA THR A 181 -10.78 -9.82 6.94
C THR A 181 -11.50 -10.08 5.62
N PRO A 182 -10.77 -10.24 4.50
CA PRO A 182 -11.41 -10.61 3.25
C PRO A 182 -12.26 -11.86 3.49
N LYS A 183 -13.57 -11.75 3.27
CA LYS A 183 -14.42 -12.94 3.20
C LYS A 183 -13.83 -13.74 2.05
N ASN A 184 -13.48 -15.02 2.26
CA ASN A 184 -12.90 -15.96 1.27
C ASN A 184 -13.84 -16.23 0.06
N LYS A 185 -14.57 -15.22 -0.43
CA LYS A 185 -15.50 -15.28 -1.54
C LYS A 185 -14.76 -15.38 -2.88
N GLY A 186 -13.47 -15.04 -2.92
CA GLY A 186 -12.55 -15.28 -4.03
C GLY A 186 -11.23 -15.89 -3.55
N GLY A 187 -10.47 -16.48 -4.46
CA GLY A 187 -9.17 -17.09 -4.18
C GLY A 187 -9.22 -18.60 -3.89
N PHE A 188 -8.03 -19.19 -3.76
CA PHE A 188 -7.82 -20.58 -3.38
C PHE A 188 -8.18 -20.79 -1.91
N LYS A 189 -9.01 -21.80 -1.62
CA LYS A 189 -9.63 -21.97 -0.28
C LYS A 189 -8.68 -22.60 0.73
N ASP A 190 -7.72 -23.38 0.25
CA ASP A 190 -6.77 -24.13 1.04
C ASP A 190 -6.03 -23.22 2.03
N SER A 191 -5.73 -23.79 3.19
CA SER A 191 -4.96 -23.10 4.23
C SER A 191 -3.51 -22.92 3.77
N LYS A 192 -2.75 -22.07 4.47
CA LYS A 192 -1.32 -21.90 4.15
C LYS A 192 -0.54 -23.20 4.35
N THR A 193 -0.94 -24.00 5.34
CA THR A 193 -0.36 -25.32 5.64
C THR A 193 -0.72 -26.36 4.58
N ASP A 194 -1.86 -26.23 3.92
CA ASP A 194 -2.20 -27.11 2.78
C ASP A 194 -1.35 -26.77 1.54
N ILE A 195 -1.13 -25.47 1.30
CA ILE A 195 -0.31 -24.98 0.18
C ILE A 195 1.19 -25.32 0.40
N CYS A 196 1.64 -25.21 1.64
CA CYS A 196 3.01 -25.47 2.07
C CYS A 196 3.00 -26.25 3.41
N PRO A 197 3.01 -27.59 3.36
CA PRO A 197 2.97 -28.42 4.57
C PRO A 197 4.23 -28.29 5.43
N ASP A 198 5.40 -28.19 4.78
CA ASP A 198 6.67 -27.95 5.45
C ASP A 198 7.07 -26.48 5.28
N MET A 199 6.66 -25.66 6.26
CA MET A 199 6.89 -24.22 6.25
C MET A 199 8.37 -23.85 6.24
N GLU A 200 9.24 -24.65 6.86
CA GLU A 200 10.67 -24.38 6.87
C GLU A 200 11.29 -24.71 5.51
N ALA A 201 10.94 -25.85 4.92
CA ALA A 201 11.41 -26.19 3.57
C ALA A 201 10.95 -25.17 2.53
N CYS A 202 9.70 -24.68 2.62
CA CYS A 202 9.25 -23.59 1.74
C CYS A 202 9.99 -22.29 2.01
N ARG A 203 10.27 -21.94 3.27
CA ARG A 203 11.06 -20.74 3.60
C ARG A 203 12.44 -20.81 2.96
N GLN A 204 13.13 -21.94 3.10
CA GLN A 204 14.43 -22.16 2.46
C GLN A 204 14.34 -22.18 0.93
N HIS A 205 13.24 -22.67 0.37
CA HIS A 205 13.00 -22.59 -1.07
C HIS A 205 12.82 -21.14 -1.54
N ILE A 206 11.96 -20.35 -0.89
CA ILE A 206 11.76 -18.93 -1.21
C ILE A 206 13.06 -18.15 -1.03
N ARG A 207 13.86 -18.44 0.01
CA ARG A 207 15.17 -17.80 0.22
C ARG A 207 16.13 -18.02 -0.95
N ARG A 208 16.09 -19.21 -1.57
CA ARG A 208 16.91 -19.51 -2.75
C ARG A 208 16.41 -18.82 -4.02
N VAL A 209 15.09 -18.77 -4.24
CA VAL A 209 14.52 -18.22 -5.48
C VAL A 209 14.25 -16.71 -5.42
N ALA A 210 14.22 -16.13 -4.23
CA ALA A 210 13.90 -14.72 -4.00
C ALA A 210 14.94 -14.01 -3.10
N PRO A 211 16.25 -14.06 -3.42
CA PRO A 211 17.28 -13.45 -2.58
C PRO A 211 17.11 -11.93 -2.41
N ILE A 212 16.59 -11.22 -3.41
CA ILE A 212 16.38 -9.77 -3.35
C ILE A 212 15.20 -9.44 -2.43
N ASP A 213 14.14 -10.25 -2.42
CA ASP A 213 13.02 -10.07 -1.50
C ASP A 213 13.47 -10.21 -0.05
N TYR A 214 14.39 -11.16 0.23
CA TYR A 214 15.00 -11.30 1.55
C TYR A 214 15.92 -10.13 1.90
N GLN A 215 16.82 -9.71 1.00
CA GLN A 215 17.68 -8.54 1.25
C GLN A 215 16.85 -7.28 1.54
N MET A 216 15.79 -7.05 0.77
CA MET A 216 14.84 -5.96 0.98
C MET A 216 14.16 -6.08 2.34
N TYR A 217 13.61 -7.24 2.67
CA TYR A 217 12.93 -7.44 3.94
C TYR A 217 13.88 -7.26 5.12
N ASP A 218 15.04 -7.89 5.10
CA ASP A 218 16.03 -7.82 6.18
C ASP A 218 16.48 -6.38 6.42
N LYS A 219 16.80 -5.60 5.38
CA LYS A 219 17.18 -4.18 5.51
C LYS A 219 16.05 -3.36 6.14
N TYR A 220 14.89 -3.31 5.50
CA TYR A 220 13.84 -2.36 5.87
C TYR A 220 13.06 -2.79 7.12
N ALA A 221 12.91 -4.09 7.40
CA ALA A 221 12.38 -4.54 8.68
C ALA A 221 13.31 -4.15 9.84
N THR A 222 14.63 -4.30 9.67
CA THR A 222 15.60 -3.88 10.68
C THR A 222 15.55 -2.37 10.93
N LEU A 223 15.53 -1.57 9.86
CA LEU A 223 15.38 -0.10 9.96
C LEU A 223 14.09 0.29 10.67
N PHE A 224 12.98 -0.37 10.34
CA PHE A 224 11.69 -0.11 10.96
C PHE A 224 11.68 -0.48 12.45
N GLU A 225 12.17 -1.66 12.82
CA GLU A 225 12.27 -2.08 14.23
C GLU A 225 13.19 -1.16 15.04
N SER A 226 14.31 -0.73 14.46
CA SER A 226 15.23 0.23 15.10
C SER A 226 14.53 1.56 15.38
N ARG A 227 13.70 2.03 14.45
CA ARG A 227 12.87 3.22 14.64
C ARG A 227 11.82 3.05 15.72
N LEU A 228 11.16 1.90 15.79
CA LEU A 228 10.20 1.60 16.86
C LEU A 228 10.88 1.54 18.24
N GLN A 229 12.06 0.95 18.33
CA GLN A 229 12.85 0.90 19.56
C GLN A 229 13.26 2.30 20.03
N ALA A 230 13.69 3.17 19.10
CA ALA A 230 14.05 4.56 19.40
C ALA A 230 12.87 5.39 19.94
N LEU A 231 11.63 5.06 19.57
CA LEU A 231 10.42 5.71 20.10
C LEU A 231 10.04 5.23 21.52
N GLY A 232 10.59 4.11 21.96
CA GLY A 232 10.51 3.64 23.35
C GLY A 232 9.13 3.15 23.81
N SER A 233 9.00 3.04 25.13
CA SER A 233 7.83 2.45 25.81
C SER A 233 6.55 3.28 25.64
N ASP A 234 6.66 4.60 25.51
CA ASP A 234 5.50 5.47 25.31
C ASP A 234 4.79 5.19 23.99
N PHE A 235 5.55 4.99 22.91
CA PHE A 235 4.98 4.59 21.63
C PHE A 235 4.35 3.18 21.72
N ALA A 236 5.03 2.23 22.36
CA ALA A 236 4.50 0.89 22.56
C ALA A 236 3.16 0.88 23.32
N ARG A 237 3.02 1.73 24.34
CA ARG A 237 1.76 1.93 25.08
C ARG A 237 0.65 2.46 24.15
N ARG A 238 0.94 3.49 23.35
CA ARG A 238 -0.03 4.05 22.37
C ARG A 238 -0.47 3.02 21.33
N VAL A 239 0.40 2.10 20.93
CA VAL A 239 0.05 0.98 20.04
C VAL A 239 -0.96 0.03 20.71
N VAL A 240 -0.78 -0.26 22.00
CA VAL A 240 -1.72 -1.10 22.77
C VAL A 240 -3.09 -0.40 22.90
N GLU A 241 -3.09 0.89 23.21
CA GLU A 241 -4.30 1.71 23.27
C GLU A 241 -5.04 1.72 21.93
N LEU A 242 -4.32 1.99 20.83
CA LEU A 242 -4.85 1.94 19.48
C LEU A 242 -5.48 0.58 19.15
N LYS A 243 -4.79 -0.53 19.45
CA LYS A 243 -5.30 -1.89 19.22
C LYS A 243 -6.59 -2.14 20.01
N SER A 244 -6.65 -1.68 21.26
CA SER A 244 -7.84 -1.78 22.12
C SER A 244 -9.02 -0.99 21.53
N GLU A 245 -8.78 0.25 21.12
CA GLU A 245 -9.82 1.09 20.49
C GLU A 245 -10.36 0.48 19.19
N ILE A 246 -9.46 -0.04 18.34
CA ILE A 246 -9.83 -0.72 17.10
C ILE A 246 -10.70 -1.94 17.40
N ALA A 247 -10.32 -2.75 18.40
CA ALA A 247 -11.06 -3.93 18.80
C ALA A 247 -12.46 -3.58 19.31
N ALA A 248 -12.57 -2.56 20.16
CA ALA A 248 -13.85 -2.05 20.66
C ALA A 248 -14.76 -1.52 19.55
N ALA A 249 -14.19 -0.91 18.51
CA ALA A 249 -14.95 -0.38 17.38
C ALA A 249 -15.40 -1.44 16.36
N GLN A 250 -14.74 -2.61 16.27
CA GLN A 250 -15.03 -3.60 15.20
C GLN A 250 -16.50 -4.07 15.15
N PRO A 251 -17.19 -4.37 16.26
CA PRO A 251 -18.59 -4.78 16.20
C PRO A 251 -19.50 -3.73 15.56
N LEU A 252 -19.24 -2.43 15.82
CA LEU A 252 -19.95 -1.32 15.21
C LEU A 252 -19.68 -1.27 13.70
N TRP A 253 -18.41 -1.46 13.31
CA TRP A 253 -18.00 -1.49 11.90
C TRP A 253 -18.60 -2.62 11.07
N LEU A 254 -18.90 -3.76 11.69
CA LEU A 254 -19.55 -4.89 11.03
C LEU A 254 -21.03 -4.60 10.73
N ARG A 255 -21.66 -3.77 11.55
CA ARG A 255 -23.06 -3.32 11.41
C ARG A 255 -23.20 -2.09 10.52
N ALA A 256 -22.13 -1.29 10.40
CA ALA A 256 -22.13 -0.11 9.55
C ALA A 256 -22.52 -0.47 8.10
N PRO A 257 -23.44 0.30 7.46
CA PRO A 257 -23.88 0.05 6.10
C PRO A 257 -22.69 -0.07 5.14
N ARG A 258 -22.67 -1.15 4.35
CA ARG A 258 -21.65 -1.40 3.32
C ARG A 258 -21.80 -0.52 2.07
N LYS A 259 -22.92 0.17 1.94
CA LYS A 259 -23.19 1.04 0.78
C LYS A 259 -22.41 2.34 0.96
N GLN A 260 -21.13 2.29 0.66
CA GLN A 260 -20.42 3.46 0.16
C GLN A 260 -20.15 3.20 -1.31
N THR A 261 -20.59 4.13 -2.14
CA THR A 261 -20.24 4.18 -3.55
C THR A 261 -18.73 4.42 -3.59
N ILE A 262 -17.96 3.34 -3.72
CA ILE A 262 -16.56 3.43 -4.12
C ILE A 262 -16.62 4.12 -5.48
N CYS A 263 -16.15 5.36 -5.58
CA CYS A 263 -15.90 6.02 -6.86
C CYS A 263 -14.97 5.12 -7.67
N ARG A 264 -15.57 4.35 -8.58
CA ARG A 264 -14.88 3.50 -9.55
C ARG A 264 -14.27 4.42 -10.60
N TYR A 265 -12.98 4.70 -10.50
CA TYR A 265 -12.23 5.26 -11.62
C TYR A 265 -11.03 4.37 -11.89
N HIS A 266 -11.20 3.45 -12.85
CA HIS A 266 -10.11 2.64 -13.36
C HIS A 266 -9.55 3.37 -14.60
N PRO A 267 -8.28 3.81 -14.59
CA PRO A 267 -7.67 4.59 -15.66
C PRO A 267 -7.60 3.81 -16.98
N GLU A 268 -7.65 2.48 -16.93
CA GLU A 268 -7.71 1.63 -18.14
C GLU A 268 -9.08 1.64 -18.84
N THR A 269 -10.16 2.08 -18.16
CA THR A 269 -11.53 2.06 -18.73
C THR A 269 -12.06 3.43 -19.14
N SER A 270 -11.38 4.53 -18.82
CA SER A 270 -11.86 5.88 -19.14
C SER A 270 -10.70 6.87 -19.25
N VAL A 271 -9.92 6.77 -20.32
CA VAL A 271 -8.88 7.75 -20.68
C VAL A 271 -9.50 9.07 -21.19
N SER A 272 -10.82 9.13 -21.35
CA SER A 272 -11.58 10.31 -21.79
C SER A 272 -12.33 10.97 -20.63
N VAL A 273 -11.61 11.46 -19.62
CA VAL A 273 -12.14 12.58 -18.83
C VAL A 273 -11.27 13.77 -19.17
N PRO A 274 -11.73 14.67 -20.06
CA PRO A 274 -10.92 15.80 -20.53
C PRO A 274 -10.34 16.63 -19.38
N ASP A 275 -11.03 16.75 -18.25
CA ASP A 275 -10.52 17.51 -17.12
C ASP A 275 -11.10 16.99 -15.80
N LEU A 276 -10.23 16.60 -14.88
CA LEU A 276 -10.52 16.89 -13.48
C LEU A 276 -10.53 18.42 -13.38
N GLN A 277 -11.71 19.04 -13.50
CA GLN A 277 -11.84 20.49 -13.50
C GLN A 277 -11.12 21.07 -12.28
N LEU A 278 -10.23 22.04 -12.52
CA LEU A 278 -9.38 22.71 -11.50
C LEU A 278 -10.16 23.15 -10.27
N GLU A 279 -11.38 23.62 -10.47
CA GLU A 279 -12.30 24.08 -9.43
C GLU A 279 -12.66 22.99 -8.40
N ASN A 280 -12.62 21.72 -8.79
CA ASN A 280 -12.88 20.58 -7.91
C ASN A 280 -11.62 20.09 -7.16
N LEU A 281 -10.45 20.65 -7.49
CA LEU A 281 -9.18 20.36 -6.84
C LEU A 281 -8.73 21.54 -5.99
N ARG A 282 -8.91 21.43 -4.67
CA ARG A 282 -8.35 22.40 -3.71
C ARG A 282 -6.83 22.22 -3.64
N CYS A 283 -6.08 22.92 -4.50
CA CYS A 283 -4.64 23.05 -4.37
C CYS A 283 -4.37 24.14 -3.32
N PRO A 284 -3.67 23.86 -2.21
CA PRO A 284 -3.40 24.85 -1.17
C PRO A 284 -2.40 25.93 -1.62
N VAL A 285 -1.79 25.78 -2.80
CA VAL A 285 -0.88 26.76 -3.39
C VAL A 285 -1.41 27.21 -4.75
N HIS A 286 -2.04 28.39 -4.78
CA HIS A 286 -2.59 28.99 -6.01
C HIS A 286 -1.53 29.31 -7.08
N VAL A 287 -0.25 29.31 -6.70
CA VAL A 287 0.86 29.74 -7.56
C VAL A 287 1.25 28.67 -8.59
N ARG A 288 0.91 27.38 -8.38
CA ARG A 288 1.24 26.28 -9.32
C ARG A 288 0.15 25.21 -9.39
N PRO A 289 -1.06 25.57 -9.88
CA PRO A 289 -2.20 24.65 -9.95
C PRO A 289 -1.91 23.42 -10.82
N SER A 290 -1.11 23.55 -11.88
CA SER A 290 -0.72 22.45 -12.77
C SER A 290 0.15 21.39 -12.10
N LEU A 291 0.95 21.74 -11.07
CA LEU A 291 1.75 20.76 -10.32
C LEU A 291 0.86 19.91 -9.41
N CYS A 292 -0.02 20.57 -8.65
CA CYS A 292 -1.08 19.91 -7.89
C CYS A 292 -1.90 19.01 -8.80
N GLN A 293 -2.36 19.52 -9.94
CA GLN A 293 -3.05 18.71 -10.95
C GLN A 293 -2.20 17.55 -11.44
N SER A 294 -0.91 17.70 -11.76
CA SER A 294 -0.11 16.58 -12.26
C SER A 294 0.06 15.44 -11.25
N VAL A 295 0.19 15.78 -9.97
CA VAL A 295 0.24 14.82 -8.86
C VAL A 295 -1.15 14.22 -8.61
N TYR A 296 -2.21 15.02 -8.77
CA TYR A 296 -3.60 14.62 -8.56
C TYR A 296 -4.29 14.00 -9.78
N ALA A 297 -3.76 14.15 -10.98
CA ALA A 297 -4.31 13.62 -12.23
C ALA A 297 -3.66 12.28 -12.59
N ARG A 298 -2.43 12.03 -12.12
CA ARG A 298 -1.80 10.69 -12.16
C ARG A 298 -2.40 9.71 -11.13
N ARG A 299 -3.55 10.04 -10.54
CA ARG A 299 -4.30 9.16 -9.64
C ARG A 299 -4.88 7.99 -10.46
N LEU A 300 -4.32 6.80 -10.30
CA LEU A 300 -5.08 5.56 -10.54
C LEU A 300 -5.97 5.39 -9.29
N PHE A 301 -7.28 5.54 -9.41
CA PHE A 301 -8.16 5.54 -8.24
C PHE A 301 -8.60 4.12 -7.84
N GLU A 302 -8.55 3.84 -6.54
CA GLU A 302 -9.79 3.59 -5.78
C GLU A 302 -9.98 4.75 -4.77
N CYS A 303 -10.79 5.75 -5.16
CA CYS A 303 -11.35 6.88 -4.40
C CYS A 303 -10.43 8.00 -3.85
N PRO A 304 -10.75 9.29 -4.11
CA PRO A 304 -10.27 10.40 -3.28
C PRO A 304 -11.13 10.45 -2.01
N TRP A 305 -10.56 10.12 -0.86
CA TRP A 305 -11.20 10.41 0.42
C TRP A 305 -10.98 11.90 0.71
N GLN A 306 -11.85 12.76 0.17
CA GLN A 306 -11.95 14.13 0.66
C GLN A 306 -12.80 14.10 1.93
N TYR A 307 -12.18 14.38 3.07
CA TYR A 307 -12.95 14.72 4.27
C TYR A 307 -13.65 16.06 3.99
N VAL A 308 -14.97 16.02 3.74
CA VAL A 308 -15.81 17.22 3.69
C VAL A 308 -16.51 17.32 5.04
N PRO A 309 -16.15 18.29 5.90
CA PRO A 309 -16.72 18.37 7.26
C PRO A 309 -18.23 18.61 7.30
N ASN A 310 -18.92 18.86 6.18
CA ASN A 310 -20.28 19.40 6.18
C ASN A 310 -21.24 18.91 5.09
N SER A 311 -21.07 17.70 4.54
CA SER A 311 -22.12 17.09 3.70
C SER A 311 -22.50 15.72 4.22
N SER A 312 -23.35 15.67 5.26
CA SER A 312 -24.26 14.57 5.66
C SER A 312 -23.79 13.11 5.59
N LEU A 313 -22.48 12.83 5.47
CA LEU A 313 -21.90 11.52 5.25
C LEU A 313 -20.68 11.24 6.14
N SER A 314 -20.36 12.12 7.10
CA SER A 314 -19.68 11.69 8.31
C SER A 314 -20.72 10.92 9.14
N ASP A 315 -20.52 9.61 9.31
CA ASP A 315 -21.16 8.97 10.44
C ASP A 315 -20.56 9.59 11.73
N HIS A 316 -21.31 9.56 12.82
CA HIS A 316 -20.99 10.17 14.11
C HIS A 316 -19.67 9.66 14.74
N LEU A 317 -18.98 8.71 14.11
CA LEU A 317 -17.71 8.14 14.57
C LEU A 317 -16.48 8.79 13.93
N GLY A 318 -16.62 9.66 12.92
CA GLY A 318 -15.51 10.46 12.37
C GLY A 318 -14.36 9.62 11.76
N CYS A 319 -14.68 8.52 11.08
CA CYS A 319 -13.74 7.43 10.91
C CYS A 319 -13.08 7.24 9.53
N TRP A 320 -11.89 6.62 9.57
CA TRP A 320 -11.10 6.16 8.43
C TRP A 320 -11.48 4.74 7.96
N ARG A 321 -11.49 4.51 6.65
CA ARG A 321 -11.71 3.18 6.04
C ARG A 321 -10.62 2.87 5.00
N PRO A 322 -9.72 1.90 5.24
CA PRO A 322 -8.88 1.36 4.17
C PRO A 322 -9.76 0.61 3.15
N SER A 323 -9.38 0.66 1.88
CA SER A 323 -10.13 0.05 0.77
C SER A 323 -10.50 -1.41 1.08
N SER A 324 -11.73 -1.78 0.76
CA SER A 324 -12.20 -3.16 0.83
C SER A 324 -12.09 -3.78 -0.55
N GLY A 325 -11.28 -4.82 -0.68
CA GLY A 325 -11.15 -5.60 -1.88
C GLY A 325 -12.49 -6.01 -2.52
N PHE A 326 -12.56 -5.75 -3.82
CA PHE A 326 -13.37 -6.34 -4.88
C PHE A 326 -14.64 -7.11 -4.49
N ASN A 327 -15.79 -6.59 -4.94
CA ASN A 327 -16.91 -7.37 -5.49
C ASN A 327 -17.94 -6.50 -6.22
N ARG A 328 -17.87 -6.50 -7.56
CA ARG A 328 -18.91 -6.93 -8.52
C ARG A 328 -18.47 -6.46 -9.90
#